data_AF-A0A7C6U159-F1
#
_entry.id   AF-A0A7C6U159-F1
#
_cell.length_a   1.000
_cell.length_b   1.000
_cell.length_c   1.000
_cell.angle_alpha   90.00
_cell.angle_beta   90.00
_cell.angle_gamma   90.00
#
_symmetry.space_group_name_H-M   'P 1'
#
loop_
_entity.id
_entity.type
_entity.pdbx_description
1 polymer ?
#
loop_
_entity_poly.entity_id
_entity_poly.type
_entity_poly.pdbx_seq_one_letter_code
_entity_poly.pdbx_strand_id
1 'polypeptide(L)'
;MSLKVYDVIEYLEEIAPASLALKWDNSGLLLGHRKAAVNNLLVCLNYNLQVCQEALEREANLIISHHPLFLKPLQKIDTAAPLGALIEKTLSHKLNLYTAHTNLDLAAEGVSKALLNKLELADAGPLQPFPSEQLEKLVVFVPESHLEKVREALSEAGAGWIGNYSHC
;
A
#
# COMPACT_ATOMS: atom_id res chain seq x y z
N MET A 1 9.88 -19.13 9.84
CA MET A 1 10.25 -18.10 8.84
C MET A 1 10.22 -16.75 9.53
N SER A 2 11.19 -15.87 9.26
CA SER A 2 11.14 -14.48 9.73
C SER A 2 10.27 -13.65 8.79
N LEU A 3 9.33 -12.87 9.33
CA LEU A 3 8.56 -11.88 8.59
C LEU A 3 9.53 -10.89 7.90
N LYS A 4 9.29 -10.54 6.64
CA LYS A 4 10.09 -9.58 5.89
C LYS A 4 9.25 -8.37 5.49
N VAL A 5 9.93 -7.32 5.07
CA VAL A 5 9.27 -6.08 4.62
C VAL A 5 8.31 -6.35 3.47
N TYR A 6 8.63 -7.24 2.53
CA TYR A 6 7.72 -7.59 1.43
C TYR A 6 6.41 -8.21 1.93
N ASP A 7 6.45 -9.09 2.95
CA ASP A 7 5.23 -9.72 3.49
C ASP A 7 4.28 -8.66 4.06
N VAL A 8 4.84 -7.63 4.74
CA VAL A 8 4.05 -6.52 5.28
C VAL A 8 3.51 -5.62 4.16
N ILE A 9 4.31 -5.35 3.13
CA ILE A 9 3.89 -4.55 1.98
C ILE A 9 2.74 -5.23 1.23
N GLU A 10 2.83 -6.55 0.99
CA GLU A 10 1.76 -7.30 0.32
C GLU A 10 0.43 -7.16 1.09
N TYR A 11 0.45 -7.34 2.41
CA TYR A 11 -0.73 -7.13 3.24
C TYR A 11 -1.26 -5.69 3.20
N LEU A 12 -0.38 -4.68 3.23
CA LEU A 12 -0.79 -3.28 3.13
C LEU A 12 -1.38 -2.95 1.75
N GLU A 13 -0.87 -3.56 0.68
CA GLU A 13 -1.35 -3.38 -0.69
C GLU A 13 -2.66 -4.15 -0.96
N GLU A 14 -3.03 -5.15 -0.14
CA GLU A 14 -4.41 -5.69 -0.13
C GLU A 14 -5.42 -4.65 0.36
N ILE A 15 -5.04 -3.81 1.33
CA ILE A 15 -5.91 -2.75 1.89
C ILE A 15 -5.92 -1.53 0.97
N ALA A 16 -4.72 -1.09 0.55
CA ALA A 16 -4.51 0.10 -0.26
C ALA A 16 -3.59 -0.21 -1.45
N PRO A 17 -4.15 -0.79 -2.54
CA PRO A 17 -3.38 -1.17 -3.72
C PRO A 17 -2.53 -0.02 -4.26
N ALA A 18 -1.29 -0.32 -4.65
CA ALA A 18 -0.38 0.68 -5.21
C ALA A 18 -0.94 1.33 -6.49
N SER A 19 -1.79 0.62 -7.24
CA SER A 19 -2.50 1.12 -8.44
C SER A 19 -3.46 2.27 -8.15
N LEU A 20 -3.92 2.44 -6.90
CA LEU A 20 -4.77 3.56 -6.50
C LEU A 20 -3.98 4.86 -6.35
N ALA A 21 -2.65 4.81 -6.19
CA ALA A 21 -1.85 6.01 -6.01
C ALA A 21 -1.99 6.94 -7.23
N LEU A 22 -2.14 8.24 -6.98
CA LEU A 22 -2.23 9.24 -8.04
C LEU A 22 -0.90 9.33 -8.81
N LYS A 23 -0.98 9.72 -10.09
CA LYS A 23 0.20 9.77 -10.99
C LYS A 23 1.36 10.64 -10.49
N TRP A 24 1.09 11.64 -9.66
CA TRP A 24 2.09 12.54 -9.11
C TRP A 24 2.65 12.07 -7.76
N ASP A 25 2.09 11.00 -7.20
CA ASP A 25 2.39 10.52 -5.86
C ASP A 25 3.71 9.74 -5.79
N ASN A 26 4.23 9.57 -4.58
CA ASN A 26 5.39 8.76 -4.26
C ASN A 26 5.09 7.79 -3.10
N SER A 27 4.06 6.96 -3.28
CA SER A 27 3.72 5.85 -2.38
C SER A 27 4.64 4.64 -2.62
N GLY A 28 4.79 3.78 -1.62
CA GLY A 28 5.61 2.57 -1.69
C GLY A 28 6.82 2.59 -0.75
N LEU A 29 7.76 1.66 -0.96
CA LEU A 29 9.00 1.58 -0.18
C LEU A 29 9.98 2.69 -0.63
N LEU A 30 10.12 3.73 0.18
CA LEU A 30 10.98 4.89 -0.11
C LEU A 30 12.44 4.68 0.30
N LEU A 31 12.68 4.02 1.43
CA LEU A 31 14.02 3.74 1.96
C LEU A 31 14.07 2.32 2.53
N GLY A 32 15.19 1.62 2.35
CA GLY A 32 15.41 0.29 2.91
C GLY A 32 15.40 -0.83 1.87
N HIS A 33 15.06 -2.05 2.29
CA HIS A 33 15.17 -3.25 1.48
C HIS A 33 13.99 -4.20 1.67
N ARG A 34 13.30 -4.60 0.59
CA ARG A 34 12.11 -5.48 0.62
C ARG A 34 12.34 -6.82 1.33
N LYS A 35 13.56 -7.37 1.29
CA LYS A 35 13.90 -8.64 1.96
C LYS A 35 14.46 -8.46 3.39
N ALA A 36 14.51 -7.25 3.93
CA ALA A 36 14.92 -7.06 5.32
C ALA A 36 13.92 -7.76 6.24
N ALA A 37 14.42 -8.39 7.32
CA ALA A 37 13.57 -8.95 8.35
C ALA A 37 12.85 -7.82 9.10
N VAL A 38 11.61 -8.05 9.50
CA VAL A 38 10.80 -7.11 10.30
C VAL A 38 10.68 -7.67 11.71
N ASN A 39 11.13 -6.90 12.70
CA ASN A 39 11.04 -7.27 14.11
C ASN A 39 9.89 -6.52 14.79
N ASN A 40 9.77 -5.23 14.48
CA ASN A 40 8.73 -4.36 14.99
C ASN A 40 8.46 -3.24 13.97
N LEU A 41 7.24 -2.70 14.00
CA LEU A 41 6.79 -1.66 13.07
C LEU A 41 6.26 -0.43 13.81
N LEU A 42 6.37 0.73 13.18
CA LEU A 42 5.84 1.99 13.67
C LEU A 42 5.02 2.65 12.57
N VAL A 43 3.79 3.07 12.90
CA VAL A 43 2.91 3.81 11.98
C VAL A 43 2.93 5.28 12.35
N CYS A 44 3.09 6.18 11.37
CA CYS A 44 3.08 7.62 11.58
C CYS A 44 2.40 8.39 10.45
N LEU A 45 1.99 9.63 10.72
CA LEU A 45 1.53 10.55 9.69
C LEU A 45 2.72 11.11 8.89
N ASN A 46 3.68 11.71 9.59
CA ASN A 46 4.89 12.29 9.00
C ASN A 46 6.13 11.59 9.55
N TYR A 47 7.02 11.15 8.68
CA TYR A 47 8.33 10.66 9.10
C TYR A 47 9.30 11.83 9.29
N ASN A 48 9.79 12.01 10.51
CA ASN A 48 10.71 13.08 10.90
C ASN A 48 11.76 12.54 11.91
N LEU A 49 12.65 13.41 12.39
CA LEU A 49 13.72 13.01 13.32
C LEU A 49 13.20 12.44 14.65
N GLN A 50 12.08 12.97 15.17
CA GLN A 50 11.48 12.46 16.41
C GLN A 50 10.91 11.06 16.19
N VAL A 51 10.21 10.82 15.09
CA VAL A 51 9.69 9.50 14.74
C VAL A 51 10.81 8.51 14.45
N CYS A 52 11.89 8.93 13.80
CA CYS A 52 13.08 8.12 13.61
C CYS A 52 13.68 7.71 14.96
N GLN A 53 13.78 8.65 15.91
CA GLN A 53 14.27 8.37 17.25
C GLN A 53 13.34 7.42 18.02
N GLU A 54 12.03 7.63 17.94
CA GLU A 54 11.03 6.74 18.54
C GLU A 54 11.11 5.32 17.96
N ALA A 55 11.30 5.19 16.65
CA ALA A 55 11.46 3.88 16.02
C ALA A 55 12.67 3.14 16.56
N LEU A 56 13.81 3.84 16.77
CA LEU A 56 15.00 3.24 17.37
C LEU A 56 14.77 2.81 18.82
N GLU A 57 14.12 3.67 19.62
CA GLU A 57 13.81 3.38 21.03
C GLU A 57 12.86 2.20 21.21
N ARG A 58 11.93 2.02 20.25
CA ARG A 58 10.99 0.90 20.23
C ARG A 58 11.49 -0.31 19.45
N GLU A 59 12.73 -0.28 18.98
CA GLU A 59 13.32 -1.34 18.13
C GLU A 59 12.49 -1.63 16.86
N ALA A 60 11.72 -0.66 16.39
CA ALA A 60 10.96 -0.74 15.15
C ALA A 60 11.88 -0.50 13.96
N ASN A 61 11.97 -1.50 13.08
CA ASN A 61 12.82 -1.46 11.90
C ASN A 61 12.05 -1.34 10.59
N LEU A 62 10.72 -1.23 10.66
CA LEU A 62 9.84 -0.81 9.58
C LEU A 62 8.96 0.36 10.03
N ILE A 63 9.02 1.47 9.30
CA ILE A 63 8.17 2.63 9.48
C ILE A 63 7.16 2.66 8.34
N ILE A 64 5.89 2.82 8.67
CA ILE A 64 4.79 3.04 7.72
C ILE A 64 4.33 4.48 7.91
N SER A 65 4.64 5.35 6.95
CA SER A 65 4.18 6.74 6.96
C SER A 65 2.98 6.93 6.05
N HIS A 66 2.11 7.89 6.36
CA HIS A 66 1.10 8.34 5.40
C HIS A 66 1.69 9.34 4.40
N HIS A 67 2.38 10.38 4.88
CA HIS A 67 3.04 11.33 3.97
C HIS A 67 4.41 10.80 3.51
N PRO A 68 4.75 10.96 2.22
CA PRO A 68 6.05 10.59 1.71
C PRO A 68 7.13 11.52 2.26
N LEU A 69 8.29 10.95 2.63
CA LEU A 69 9.44 11.74 3.10
C LEU A 69 9.91 12.75 2.04
N PHE A 70 9.81 12.38 0.77
CA PHE A 70 10.05 13.25 -0.38
C PHE A 70 9.07 12.88 -1.48
N LEU A 71 8.39 13.89 -2.06
CA LEU A 71 7.42 13.66 -3.14
C LEU A 71 8.07 13.66 -4.53
N LYS A 72 9.16 14.42 -4.69
CA LYS A 72 9.88 14.54 -5.96
C LYS A 72 11.19 13.74 -5.90
N PRO A 73 11.68 13.22 -7.03
CA PRO A 73 13.01 12.61 -7.11
C PRO A 73 14.09 13.56 -6.56
N LEU A 74 14.96 13.01 -5.71
CA LEU A 74 16.06 13.76 -5.13
C LEU A 74 17.18 13.92 -6.16
N GLN A 75 17.58 15.16 -6.44
CA GLN A 75 18.70 15.44 -7.34
C GLN A 75 20.07 15.24 -6.67
N LYS A 76 20.13 15.44 -5.35
CA LYS A 76 21.32 15.22 -4.50
C LYS A 76 20.88 14.90 -3.07
N ILE A 77 21.76 14.24 -2.31
CA ILE A 77 21.57 13.98 -0.88
C ILE A 77 22.73 14.66 -0.14
N ASP A 78 22.43 15.76 0.53
CA ASP A 78 23.37 16.48 1.39
C ASP A 78 23.08 16.12 2.85
N THR A 79 23.95 15.34 3.48
CA THR A 79 23.75 14.84 4.85
C THR A 79 23.91 15.93 5.91
N ALA A 80 24.43 17.11 5.55
CA ALA A 80 24.38 18.28 6.43
C ALA A 80 23.00 18.96 6.43
N ALA A 81 22.15 18.69 5.43
CA ALA A 81 20.79 19.22 5.35
C ALA A 81 19.79 18.32 6.09
N PRO A 82 18.68 18.85 6.64
CA PRO A 82 17.75 18.07 7.47
C PRO A 82 17.21 16.79 6.82
N LEU A 83 16.83 16.85 5.54
CA LEU A 83 16.33 15.69 4.80
C LEU A 83 17.44 14.64 4.60
N GLY A 84 18.64 15.06 4.21
CA GLY A 84 19.75 14.14 3.99
C GLY A 84 20.23 13.50 5.29
N ALA A 85 20.30 14.26 6.38
CA ALA A 85 20.59 13.75 7.72
C ALA A 85 19.57 12.69 8.17
N LEU A 86 18.28 12.91 7.89
CA LEU A 86 17.24 11.93 8.20
C LEU A 86 17.37 10.66 7.34
N ILE A 87 17.67 10.80 6.05
CA ILE A 87 17.94 9.65 5.16
C ILE A 87 19.15 8.86 5.66
N GLU A 88 20.25 9.54 5.97
CA GLU A 88 21.48 8.93 6.50
C GLU A 88 21.22 8.18 7.80
N LYS A 89 20.50 8.80 8.75
CA LYS A 89 20.13 8.15 10.02
C LYS A 89 19.24 6.92 9.77
N THR A 90 18.25 7.03 8.89
CA THR A 90 17.35 5.92 8.55
C THR A 90 18.14 4.72 8.02
N LEU A 91 19.01 4.95 7.03
CA LEU A 91 19.76 3.88 6.37
C LEU A 91 20.88 3.30 7.25
N SER A 92 21.59 4.14 8.00
CA SER A 92 22.69 3.69 8.88
C SER A 92 22.19 2.78 10.00
N HIS A 93 20.97 2.99 10.48
CA HIS A 93 20.30 2.13 11.45
C HIS A 93 19.48 0.99 10.83
N LYS A 94 19.58 0.77 9.50
CA LYS A 94 18.84 -0.29 8.77
C LYS A 94 17.32 -0.22 8.96
N LEU A 95 16.79 0.98 9.13
CA LEU A 95 15.36 1.23 9.15
C LEU A 95 14.81 1.20 7.71
N ASN A 96 13.58 0.73 7.57
CA ASN A 96 12.85 0.69 6.31
C ASN A 96 11.68 1.69 6.40
N LEU A 97 11.45 2.47 5.36
CA LEU A 97 10.34 3.43 5.30
C LEU A 97 9.44 3.09 4.10
N TYR A 98 8.22 2.66 4.41
CA TYR A 98 7.14 2.50 3.45
C TYR A 98 6.14 3.64 3.61
N THR A 99 5.61 4.15 2.50
CA THR A 99 4.62 5.21 2.50
C THR A 99 3.31 4.74 1.85
N ALA A 100 2.20 4.91 2.55
CA ALA A 100 0.84 4.73 2.04
C ALA A 100 0.14 6.10 2.02
N HIS A 101 0.26 6.82 0.91
CA HIS A 101 -0.23 8.20 0.77
C HIS A 101 -1.58 8.21 0.05
N THR A 102 -1.61 8.62 -1.22
CA THR A 102 -2.88 8.79 -1.94
C THR A 102 -3.59 7.47 -2.23
N ASN A 103 -2.85 6.35 -2.31
CA ASN A 103 -3.47 5.03 -2.38
C ASN A 103 -4.30 4.72 -1.13
N LEU A 104 -3.85 5.14 0.05
CA LEU A 104 -4.59 4.96 1.30
C LEU A 104 -5.75 5.98 1.43
N ASP A 105 -5.64 7.16 0.83
CA ASP A 105 -6.76 8.11 0.78
C ASP A 105 -7.92 7.59 -0.10
N LEU A 106 -7.58 6.89 -1.18
CA LEU A 106 -8.50 6.37 -2.18
C LEU A 106 -9.00 4.95 -1.88
N ALA A 107 -8.33 4.21 -1.00
CA ALA A 107 -8.74 2.89 -0.58
C ALA A 107 -10.13 2.89 0.08
N ALA A 108 -10.93 1.86 -0.20
CA ALA A 108 -12.28 1.72 0.34
C ALA A 108 -12.30 1.68 1.88
N GLU A 109 -11.30 1.03 2.49
CA GLU A 109 -11.10 0.97 3.95
C GLU A 109 -9.98 1.91 4.42
N GLY A 110 -9.75 3.00 3.67
CA GLY A 110 -8.66 3.95 3.87
C GLY A 110 -8.95 5.12 4.82
N VAL A 111 -8.21 6.22 4.65
CA VAL A 111 -8.30 7.42 5.51
C VAL A 111 -9.72 7.99 5.54
N SER A 112 -10.35 8.14 4.38
CA SER A 112 -11.72 8.68 4.28
C SER A 112 -12.73 7.81 5.04
N LYS A 113 -12.59 6.48 4.96
CA LYS A 113 -13.45 5.55 5.72
C LYS A 113 -13.23 5.66 7.22
N ALA A 114 -11.98 5.77 7.67
CA ALA A 114 -11.67 5.99 9.08
C ALA A 114 -12.31 7.30 9.61
N LEU A 115 -12.29 8.38 8.81
CA LEU A 115 -12.93 9.65 9.16
C LEU A 115 -14.46 9.53 9.23
N LEU A 116 -15.09 8.88 8.23
CA LEU A 116 -16.53 8.63 8.23
C LEU A 116 -16.97 7.88 9.49
N ASN A 117 -16.24 6.83 9.86
CA ASN A 117 -16.51 6.06 11.07
C ASN A 117 -16.37 6.93 12.35
N LYS A 118 -15.37 7.81 12.40
CA LYS A 118 -15.16 8.74 13.54
C LYS A 118 -16.23 9.81 13.65
N LEU A 119 -16.82 10.22 12.52
CA LEU A 119 -17.90 11.20 12.47
C LEU A 119 -19.29 10.55 12.56
N GLU A 120 -19.37 9.23 12.69
CA GLU A 120 -20.62 8.46 12.73
C GLU A 120 -21.51 8.71 11.51
N LEU A 121 -20.89 8.95 10.35
CA LEU A 121 -21.59 9.18 9.09
C LEU A 121 -21.90 7.84 8.41
N ALA A 122 -23.20 7.55 8.24
CA ALA A 122 -23.70 6.42 7.46
C ALA A 122 -23.95 6.82 5.99
N ASP A 123 -24.10 5.81 5.12
CA ASP A 123 -24.49 5.96 3.71
C ASP A 123 -23.63 6.93 2.89
N ALA A 124 -22.33 7.01 3.20
CA ALA A 124 -21.37 7.80 2.48
C ALA A 124 -20.76 7.03 1.30
N GLY A 125 -20.55 7.72 0.19
CA GLY A 125 -19.84 7.23 -0.99
C GLY A 125 -18.68 8.15 -1.39
N PRO A 126 -17.90 7.78 -2.42
CA PRO A 126 -16.82 8.63 -2.92
C PRO A 126 -17.33 10.01 -3.34
N LEU A 127 -16.67 11.08 -2.88
CA LEU A 127 -16.99 12.46 -3.28
C LEU A 127 -16.67 12.69 -4.77
N GLN A 128 -15.58 12.12 -5.23
CA GLN A 128 -15.19 12.09 -6.63
C GLN A 128 -15.00 10.62 -7.03
N PRO A 129 -15.69 10.13 -8.06
CA PRO A 129 -15.45 8.79 -8.57
C PRO A 129 -14.01 8.67 -9.08
N PHE A 130 -13.27 7.68 -8.57
CA PHE A 130 -12.02 7.27 -9.18
C PHE A 130 -12.33 6.52 -10.49
N PRO A 131 -11.49 6.60 -11.54
CA PRO A 131 -11.71 5.83 -12.75
C PRO A 131 -11.90 4.35 -12.39
N SER A 132 -13.02 3.78 -12.83
CA SER A 132 -13.30 2.36 -12.62
C SER A 132 -12.18 1.52 -13.24
N GLU A 133 -11.83 0.41 -12.60
CA GLU A 133 -11.00 -0.61 -13.24
C GLU A 133 -11.56 -0.94 -14.63
N GLN A 134 -10.68 -1.07 -15.62
CA GLN A 134 -11.09 -1.51 -16.94
C GLN A 134 -11.51 -2.97 -16.83
N LEU A 135 -12.79 -3.22 -17.06
CA LEU A 135 -13.31 -4.57 -17.15
C LEU A 135 -13.04 -5.12 -18.54
N GLU A 136 -12.53 -6.35 -18.59
CA GLU A 136 -12.30 -7.09 -19.83
C GLU A 136 -13.32 -8.21 -19.96
N LYS A 137 -13.80 -8.47 -21.18
CA LYS A 137 -14.64 -9.63 -21.46
C LYS A 137 -13.81 -10.76 -22.04
N LEU A 138 -13.55 -11.77 -21.22
CA LEU A 138 -12.90 -12.99 -21.66
C LEU A 138 -13.90 -13.87 -22.42
N VAL A 139 -13.57 -14.22 -23.67
CA VAL A 139 -14.33 -15.19 -24.49
C VAL A 139 -13.40 -16.33 -24.86
N VAL A 140 -13.77 -17.54 -24.48
CA VAL A 140 -12.99 -18.76 -24.75
C VAL A 140 -13.88 -19.82 -25.41
N PHE A 141 -13.30 -20.57 -26.34
CA PHE A 141 -13.97 -21.68 -27.01
C PHE A 141 -13.38 -22.98 -26.48
N VAL A 142 -14.24 -23.88 -26.00
CA VAL A 142 -13.84 -25.14 -25.36
C VAL A 142 -14.67 -26.30 -25.88
N PRO A 143 -14.11 -27.52 -25.96
CA PRO A 143 -14.91 -28.71 -26.21
C PRO A 143 -15.95 -28.90 -25.11
N GLU A 144 -17.12 -29.44 -25.46
CA GLU A 144 -18.22 -29.69 -24.50
C GLU A 144 -17.76 -30.53 -23.30
N SER A 145 -16.87 -31.50 -23.53
CA SER A 145 -16.27 -32.35 -22.49
C SER A 145 -15.43 -31.61 -21.44
N HIS A 146 -15.08 -30.34 -21.68
CA HIS A 146 -14.23 -29.53 -20.80
C HIS A 146 -14.92 -28.26 -20.29
N LEU A 147 -16.20 -28.05 -20.61
CA LEU A 147 -16.95 -26.86 -20.23
C LEU A 147 -16.85 -26.56 -18.73
N GLU A 148 -17.22 -27.53 -17.88
CA GLU A 148 -17.25 -27.31 -16.43
C GLU A 148 -15.87 -27.05 -15.83
N LYS A 149 -14.87 -27.83 -16.25
CA LYS A 149 -13.49 -27.68 -15.75
C LYS A 149 -12.93 -26.29 -16.03
N VAL A 150 -13.20 -25.75 -17.22
CA VAL A 150 -12.72 -24.40 -17.58
C VAL A 150 -13.53 -23.33 -16.86
N ARG A 151 -14.84 -23.51 -16.71
CA ARG A 151 -15.72 -22.58 -15.97
C ARG A 151 -15.32 -22.46 -14.50
N GLU A 152 -15.08 -23.58 -13.82
CA GLU A 152 -14.64 -23.64 -12.43
C GLU A 152 -13.28 -22.96 -12.27
N ALA A 153 -12.29 -23.33 -13.09
CA ALA A 153 -10.96 -22.75 -13.02
C ALA A 153 -10.94 -21.22 -13.22
N LEU A 154 -11.76 -20.70 -14.13
CA LEU A 154 -11.89 -19.25 -14.33
C LEU A 154 -12.54 -18.56 -13.12
N SER A 155 -13.59 -19.16 -12.58
CA SER A 155 -14.34 -18.58 -11.46
C SER A 155 -13.52 -18.59 -10.16
N GLU A 156 -12.81 -19.69 -9.89
CA GLU A 156 -11.88 -19.81 -8.75
C GLU A 156 -10.71 -18.83 -8.85
N ALA A 157 -10.28 -18.49 -10.07
CA ALA A 157 -9.28 -17.45 -10.32
C ALA A 157 -9.85 -16.01 -10.20
N GLY A 158 -11.15 -15.85 -9.91
CA GLY A 158 -11.80 -14.56 -9.69
C GLY A 158 -12.56 -13.98 -10.89
N ALA A 159 -12.59 -14.67 -12.03
CA ALA A 159 -13.39 -14.21 -13.17
C ALA A 159 -14.89 -14.28 -12.84
N GLY A 160 -15.66 -13.30 -13.33
CA GLY A 160 -17.12 -13.29 -13.12
C GLY A 160 -17.55 -12.99 -11.68
N TRP A 161 -16.69 -12.37 -10.86
CA TRP A 161 -17.09 -11.77 -9.59
C TRP A 161 -17.60 -10.35 -9.80
N ILE A 162 -18.91 -10.14 -9.64
CA ILE A 162 -19.55 -8.84 -9.84
C ILE A 162 -20.53 -8.57 -8.68
N GLY A 163 -20.20 -7.57 -7.85
CA GLY A 163 -20.98 -7.24 -6.66
C GLY A 163 -21.06 -8.43 -5.69
N ASN A 164 -22.29 -8.86 -5.38
CA ASN A 164 -22.55 -9.98 -4.47
C ASN A 164 -22.62 -11.35 -5.15
N TYR A 165 -22.29 -11.43 -6.45
CA TYR A 165 -22.37 -12.66 -7.24
C TYR A 165 -20.98 -13.08 -7.72
N SER A 166 -20.76 -14.39 -7.78
CA SER A 166 -19.56 -15.01 -8.35
C SER A 166 -19.96 -16.06 -9.40
N HIS A 167 -18.99 -16.57 -10.15
CA HIS A 167 -19.19 -17.57 -11.21
C HIS A 167 -20.15 -17.08 -12.34
N CYS A 168 -20.14 -15.77 -12.63
CA CYS A 168 -20.96 -15.15 -13.69
C CYS A 168 -20.43 -15.36 -15.11
#